data_AF-A0A914QGS9-F1
#
_entry.id   AF-A0A914QGS9-F1
#
_cell.length_a   1.000
_cell.length_b   1.000
_cell.length_c   1.000
_cell.angle_alpha   90.00
_cell.angle_beta   90.00
_cell.angle_gamma   90.00
#
_symmetry.space_group_name_H-M   'P 1'
#
loop_
_entity.id
_entity.type
_entity.pdbx_description
1 polymer ?
#
loop_
_entity_poly.entity_id
_entity_poly.type
_entity_poly.pdbx_seq_one_letter_code
_entity_poly.pdbx_strand_id
1 'polypeptide(L)'
;MVLTARSINDKHRLLCNNCKYTSLDAGYDDNDSQTWTKQEIVNENFFEELQSKMKELSLFEKIEIEKNDKRRRSNMLYVSDKYGLHSMLSRKRLEAVAAPVPLGDTAVRDADVEGISYFKCLTW
;
A
#
# COMPACT_ATOMS: atom_id res chain seq x y z
N MET A 1 16.32 8.13 34.18
CA MET A 1 16.31 9.07 35.33
C MET A 1 14.99 8.86 36.06
N VAL A 2 15.02 8.47 37.35
CA VAL A 2 13.81 8.20 38.14
C VAL A 2 13.64 9.31 39.16
N LEU A 3 12.51 10.02 39.09
CA LEU A 3 12.13 11.01 40.09
C LEU A 3 11.32 10.31 41.19
N THR A 4 11.61 10.64 42.44
CA THR A 4 10.87 10.13 43.61
C THR A 4 10.00 11.22 44.20
N ALA A 5 8.75 10.90 44.51
CA ALA A 5 7.87 11.80 45.25
C ALA A 5 8.29 11.86 46.72
N ARG A 6 8.43 13.07 47.27
CA ARG A 6 8.63 13.33 48.70
C ARG A 6 7.48 14.17 49.23
N SER A 7 6.94 13.79 50.38
CA SER A 7 5.91 14.55 51.11
C SER A 7 6.56 15.47 52.15
N ILE A 8 6.23 16.75 52.13
CA ILE A 8 6.63 17.77 53.11
C ILE A 8 5.37 18.57 53.46
N ASN A 9 4.95 18.55 54.73
CA ASN A 9 3.76 19.25 55.22
C ASN A 9 2.48 18.92 54.42
N ASP A 10 2.21 17.63 54.20
CA ASP A 10 1.08 17.10 53.41
C ASP A 10 1.07 17.52 51.92
N LYS A 11 2.14 18.17 51.44
CA LYS A 11 2.34 18.46 50.02
C LYS A 11 3.44 17.59 49.44
N HIS A 12 3.27 17.20 48.18
CA HIS A 12 4.15 16.29 47.46
C HIS A 12 4.98 17.02 46.42
N ARG A 13 6.29 16.77 46.40
CA ARG A 13 7.23 17.30 45.40
C ARG A 13 8.04 16.20 44.75
N LEU A 14 8.47 16.41 43.51
CA LEU A 14 9.36 15.47 42.83
C LEU A 14 10.82 15.83 43.11
N LEU A 15 11.63 14.83 43.42
CA LEU A 15 13.06 14.94 43.65
C LEU A 15 13.82 13.90 42.84
N CYS A 16 14.90 14.31 42.18
CA CYS A 16 15.92 13.38 41.68
C CYS A 16 16.90 13.03 42.80
N ASN A 17 17.02 11.74 43.15
CA ASN A 17 17.96 11.30 44.19
C ASN A 17 19.44 11.46 43.79
N ASN A 18 19.75 11.52 42.50
CA ASN A 18 21.13 11.63 42.03
C ASN A 18 21.64 13.08 42.02
N CYS A 19 20.90 13.99 41.36
CA CYS A 19 21.32 15.39 41.20
C CYS A 19 20.62 16.37 42.16
N LYS A 20 19.73 15.89 43.04
CA LYS A 20 18.92 16.70 43.97
C LYS A 20 18.02 17.76 43.30
N TYR A 21 17.85 17.69 41.98
CA TYR A 21 16.92 18.54 41.24
C TYR A 21 15.48 18.31 41.68
N THR A 22 14.71 19.38 41.85
CA THR A 22 13.35 19.37 42.37
C THR A 22 12.34 19.89 41.36
N SER A 23 11.06 19.56 41.54
CA SER A 23 9.96 20.15 40.75
C SER A 23 9.87 21.68 40.91
N LEU A 24 10.27 22.21 42.06
CA LEU A 24 10.30 23.65 42.33
C LEU A 24 11.35 24.37 41.48
N ASP A 25 12.50 23.72 41.21
CA ASP A 25 13.54 24.28 40.35
C ASP A 25 13.08 24.43 38.89
N ALA A 26 12.06 23.67 38.50
CA ALA A 26 11.39 23.77 37.20
C ALA A 26 10.19 24.75 37.22
N GLY A 27 9.88 25.35 38.38
CA GLY A 27 8.75 26.26 38.54
C GLY A 27 7.39 25.57 38.72
N TYR A 28 7.37 24.28 39.08
CA TYR A 28 6.12 23.58 39.43
C TYR A 28 5.89 23.64 40.93
N ASP A 29 4.68 24.00 41.33
CA ASP A 29 4.24 24.01 42.72
C ASP A 29 4.16 22.59 43.31
N ASP A 30 4.26 22.52 44.64
CA ASP A 30 4.05 21.26 45.36
C ASP A 30 2.57 20.83 45.21
N ASN A 31 2.36 19.56 44.85
CA ASN A 31 1.04 18.98 44.61
C ASN A 31 0.41 18.45 45.90
N ASP A 32 -0.90 18.62 46.08
CA ASP A 32 -1.61 18.04 47.22
C ASP A 32 -1.83 16.52 47.06
N SER A 33 -1.66 15.98 45.85
CA SER A 33 -1.76 14.55 45.58
C SER A 33 -0.40 13.91 45.31
N GLN A 34 -0.24 12.65 45.74
CA GLN A 34 0.98 11.88 45.48
C GLN A 34 1.16 11.54 43.99
N THR A 35 0.07 11.56 43.22
CA THR A 35 0.02 11.26 41.80
C THR A 35 0.24 12.51 40.97
N TRP A 36 1.35 12.55 40.22
CA TRP A 36 1.61 13.59 39.25
C TRP A 36 0.92 13.25 37.93
N THR A 37 0.00 14.12 37.49
CA THR A 37 -0.63 13.98 36.18
C THR A 37 0.38 14.29 35.08
N LYS A 38 0.27 13.57 33.96
CA LYS A 38 1.01 13.96 32.76
C LYS A 38 0.39 15.27 32.26
N GLN A 39 1.24 16.25 31.95
CA GLN A 39 0.76 17.44 31.26
C GLN A 39 0.27 17.03 29.88
N GLU A 40 -0.91 17.51 29.51
CA GLU A 40 -1.44 17.39 28.16
C GLU A 40 -0.49 18.09 27.19
N ILE A 41 -0.16 17.43 26.08
CA ILE A 41 0.70 18.04 25.07
C ILE A 41 -0.15 19.07 24.34
N VAL A 42 0.24 20.34 24.43
CA VAL A 42 -0.49 21.51 23.90
C VAL A 42 -0.90 21.36 22.43
N ASN A 43 -0.19 20.54 21.66
CA ASN A 43 -0.40 20.34 20.22
C ASN A 43 -0.71 18.88 19.85
N GLU A 44 -1.25 18.07 20.76
CA GLU A 44 -1.64 16.67 20.49
C GLU A 44 -2.48 16.56 19.20
N ASN A 45 -3.51 17.39 19.07
CA ASN A 45 -4.37 17.43 17.87
C ASN A 45 -3.60 17.70 16.57
N PHE A 46 -2.60 18.59 16.61
CA PHE A 46 -1.78 18.89 15.44
C PHE A 46 -0.93 17.69 15.03
N PHE A 47 -0.35 16.99 16.01
CA PHE A 47 0.42 15.78 15.74
C PHE A 47 -0.45 14.66 15.18
N GLU A 48 -1.68 14.50 15.68
CA GLU A 48 -2.63 13.53 15.14
C GLU A 48 -3.04 13.87 13.70
N GLU A 49 -3.32 15.14 13.41
CA GLU A 49 -3.63 15.59 12.06
C GLU A 49 -2.45 15.34 11.11
N LEU A 50 -1.24 15.71 11.53
CA LEU A 50 -0.03 15.49 10.73
C LEU A 50 0.22 13.99 10.49
N GLN A 51 0.02 13.15 11.51
CA GLN A 51 0.18 11.71 11.37
C GLN A 51 -0.86 11.10 10.43
N SER A 52 -2.10 11.58 10.46
CA SER A 52 -3.16 11.10 9.55
C SER A 52 -2.84 11.48 8.09
N LYS A 53 -2.43 12.72 7.82
CA LYS A 53 -1.99 13.16 6.50
C LYS A 53 -0.79 12.37 5.97
N MET A 54 0.21 12.14 6.82
CA MET A 54 1.40 11.36 6.42
C MET A 54 1.05 9.89 6.12
N LYS A 55 0.11 9.29 6.88
CA LYS A 55 -0.39 7.94 6.59
C LYS A 55 -1.07 7.89 5.22
N GLU A 56 -1.92 8.86 4.92
CA GLU A 56 -2.59 8.97 3.61
C GLU A 56 -1.57 9.07 2.46
N LEU A 57 -0.60 9.98 2.56
CA LEU A 57 0.46 10.13 1.57
C LEU A 57 1.27 8.84 1.38
N SER A 58 1.59 8.13 2.47
CA SER A 58 2.33 6.87 2.40
C SER A 58 1.57 5.76 1.67
N LEU A 59 0.22 5.78 1.71
CA LEU A 59 -0.60 4.83 0.97
C LEU A 59 -0.56 5.14 -0.53
N PHE A 60 -0.66 6.41 -0.91
CA PHE A 60 -0.53 6.83 -2.30
C PHE A 60 0.84 6.48 -2.89
N GLU A 61 1.91 6.75 -2.15
CA GLU A 61 3.28 6.41 -2.54
C GLU A 61 3.45 4.90 -2.76
N LYS A 62 2.95 4.06 -1.85
CA LYS A 62 2.98 2.60 -2.00
C LYS A 62 2.25 2.14 -3.26
N ILE A 63 1.06 2.66 -3.52
CA ILE A 63 0.27 2.31 -4.71
C ILE A 63 1.03 2.72 -5.98
N GLU A 64 1.69 3.88 -5.99
CA GLU A 64 2.46 4.35 -7.14
C GLU A 64 3.70 3.48 -7.39
N ILE A 65 4.41 3.09 -6.33
CA ILE A 65 5.54 2.14 -6.40
C ILE A 65 5.07 0.80 -6.98
N GLU A 66 3.99 0.23 -6.45
CA GLU A 66 3.44 -1.04 -6.95
C GLU A 66 3.01 -0.97 -8.41
N LYS A 67 2.37 0.13 -8.83
CA LYS A 67 2.01 0.38 -10.24
C LYS A 67 3.24 0.45 -11.13
N ASN A 68 4.28 1.15 -10.70
CA ASN A 68 5.52 1.27 -11.45
C ASN A 68 6.24 -0.08 -11.58
N ASP A 69 6.33 -0.84 -10.49
CA ASP A 69 6.91 -2.18 -10.49
C ASP A 69 6.12 -3.15 -11.38
N LYS A 70 4.79 -3.09 -11.35
CA LYS A 70 3.94 -3.89 -12.25
C LYS A 70 4.20 -3.55 -13.72
N ARG A 71 4.31 -2.26 -14.06
CA ARG A 71 4.64 -1.81 -15.44
C ARG A 71 6.03 -2.28 -15.86
N ARG A 72 7.03 -2.20 -14.98
CA ARG A 72 8.38 -2.71 -15.26
C ARG A 72 8.37 -4.21 -15.53
N ARG A 73 7.64 -4.99 -14.72
CA ARG A 73 7.50 -6.45 -14.92
C ARG A 73 6.74 -6.81 -16.19
N SER A 74 5.66 -6.10 -16.53
CA SER A 74 4.92 -6.34 -17.78
C SER A 74 5.77 -6.03 -19.01
N ASN A 75 6.54 -4.95 -18.97
CA ASN A 75 7.44 -4.58 -20.08
C ASN A 75 8.64 -5.53 -20.18
N MET A 76 9.12 -6.08 -19.06
CA MET A 76 10.17 -7.10 -19.07
C MET A 76 9.71 -8.40 -19.75
N LEU A 77 8.45 -8.80 -19.54
CA LEU A 77 7.86 -9.96 -20.24
C LEU A 77 7.73 -9.73 -21.76
N TYR A 78 7.48 -8.49 -22.18
CA TYR A 78 7.45 -8.14 -23.61
C TYR A 78 8.83 -8.27 -24.28
N VAL A 79 9.91 -7.89 -23.59
CA VAL A 79 11.29 -8.07 -24.09
C VAL A 79 11.77 -9.52 -23.96
N SER A 80 11.20 -10.30 -23.02
CA SER A 80 11.49 -11.72 -22.83
C SER A 80 10.98 -12.62 -23.96
N ASP A 81 10.14 -12.14 -24.89
CA ASP A 81 9.78 -12.88 -26.10
C ASP A 81 10.93 -12.94 -27.13
N LYS A 82 12.19 -12.88 -26.65
CA LYS A 82 13.42 -12.97 -27.44
C LYS A 82 13.56 -14.31 -28.19
N TYR A 83 12.76 -15.30 -27.84
CA TYR A 83 12.65 -16.59 -28.54
C TYR A 83 11.36 -16.74 -29.36
N GLY A 84 10.52 -15.69 -29.43
CA GLY A 84 9.32 -15.65 -30.26
C GLY A 84 8.31 -16.76 -29.97
N LEU A 85 8.32 -17.37 -28.78
CA LEU A 85 7.43 -18.48 -28.43
C LEU A 85 5.97 -18.08 -28.54
N HIS A 86 5.64 -16.84 -28.17
CA HIS A 86 4.28 -16.33 -28.32
C HIS A 86 3.89 -16.19 -29.80
N SER A 87 4.82 -15.73 -30.65
CA SER A 87 4.63 -15.62 -32.10
C SER A 87 4.54 -16.98 -32.81
N MET A 88 5.27 -17.98 -32.33
CA MET A 88 5.22 -19.35 -32.86
C MET A 88 3.93 -20.06 -32.46
N LEU A 89 3.45 -19.85 -31.24
CA LEU A 89 2.18 -20.39 -30.76
C LEU A 89 0.98 -19.76 -31.47
N SER A 90 1.01 -18.45 -31.76
CA SER A 90 -0.04 -17.81 -32.54
C SER A 90 -0.04 -18.29 -34.00
N ARG A 91 1.13 -18.47 -34.63
CA ARG A 91 1.25 -19.11 -35.95
C ARG A 91 0.72 -20.54 -35.97
N LYS A 92 1.11 -21.39 -35.01
CA LYS A 92 0.61 -22.77 -34.92
C LYS A 92 -0.89 -22.85 -34.70
N ARG A 93 -1.49 -21.91 -33.95
CA ARG A 93 -2.95 -21.82 -33.81
C ARG A 93 -3.62 -21.44 -35.12
N LEU A 94 -3.05 -20.51 -35.89
CA LEU A 94 -3.57 -20.14 -37.21
C LEU A 94 -3.43 -21.30 -38.22
N GLU A 95 -2.31 -22.03 -38.18
CA GLU A 95 -2.07 -23.20 -39.03
C GLU A 95 -2.98 -24.38 -38.68
N ALA A 96 -3.30 -24.59 -37.39
CA ALA A 96 -4.26 -25.60 -36.96
C ALA A 96 -5.70 -25.28 -37.37
N VAL A 97 -6.05 -23.99 -37.48
CA VAL A 97 -7.35 -23.54 -38.02
C VAL A 97 -7.39 -23.61 -39.55
N ALA A 98 -6.24 -23.58 -40.22
CA ALA A 98 -6.12 -23.66 -41.68
C ALA A 98 -5.95 -25.09 -42.24
N ALA A 99 -5.86 -26.12 -41.40
CA ALA A 99 -5.79 -27.50 -41.86
C ALA A 99 -7.16 -27.94 -42.42
N PRO A 100 -7.27 -28.33 -43.69
CA PRO A 100 -8.52 -28.85 -44.24
C PRO A 100 -8.81 -30.20 -43.58
N VAL A 101 -9.98 -30.28 -42.94
CA VAL A 101 -10.53 -31.54 -42.42
C VAL A 101 -10.60 -32.54 -43.59
N PRO A 102 -10.01 -33.75 -43.48
CA PRO A 102 -10.15 -34.75 -44.53
C PRO A 102 -11.61 -35.20 -44.60
N LEU A 103 -12.22 -35.03 -45.77
CA LEU A 103 -13.54 -35.53 -46.11
C LEU A 103 -13.57 -37.06 -45.97
N GLY A 104 -14.26 -37.54 -44.95
CA GLY A 104 -14.69 -38.92 -44.77
C GLY A 104 -16.09 -38.91 -44.18
N ASP A 105 -17.06 -39.30 -45.00
CA ASP A 105 -18.51 -39.20 -44.77
C ASP A 105 -18.98 -39.77 -43.43
N THR A 106 -19.80 -39.00 -42.70
CA THR A 106 -21.13 -39.41 -42.26
C THR A 106 -21.88 -38.26 -41.57
N ALA A 107 -22.94 -37.82 -42.25
CA ALA A 107 -24.26 -37.50 -41.72
C ALA A 107 -24.40 -36.67 -40.42
N VAL A 108 -24.87 -35.44 -40.64
CA VAL A 108 -25.93 -34.73 -39.90
C VAL A 108 -25.57 -34.29 -38.47
N ARG A 109 -25.35 -32.99 -38.31
CA ARG A 109 -26.32 -32.13 -37.62
C ARG A 109 -26.18 -30.70 -38.11
N ASP A 110 -27.30 -30.21 -38.59
CA ASP A 110 -27.56 -28.85 -39.02
C ASP A 110 -27.17 -27.84 -37.94
N ALA A 111 -26.40 -26.83 -38.34
CA ALA A 111 -26.60 -25.46 -37.95
C ALA A 111 -25.95 -24.60 -39.05
N ASP A 112 -26.78 -24.34 -40.04
CA ASP A 112 -26.72 -23.27 -41.02
C ASP A 112 -25.98 -22.03 -40.50
N VAL A 113 -24.97 -21.54 -41.23
CA VAL A 113 -25.13 -20.48 -42.25
C VAL A 113 -25.68 -19.23 -41.53
N GLU A 114 -24.89 -18.20 -41.27
CA GLU A 114 -24.43 -17.21 -42.26
C GLU A 114 -23.20 -16.49 -41.66
N GLY A 115 -22.13 -16.27 -42.41
CA GLY A 115 -22.19 -15.29 -43.49
C GLY A 115 -21.62 -13.97 -42.98
N ILE A 116 -20.30 -13.95 -42.88
CA ILE A 116 -19.39 -12.85 -43.19
C ILE A 116 -20.08 -11.52 -43.59
N SER A 117 -19.89 -10.45 -42.82
CA SER A 117 -19.45 -9.18 -43.43
C SER A 117 -18.72 -8.27 -42.45
N TYR A 118 -17.58 -7.80 -42.94
CA TYR A 118 -16.69 -6.80 -42.38
C TYR A 118 -17.34 -5.41 -42.39
N PHE A 119 -17.17 -4.59 -41.35
CA PHE A 119 -16.97 -3.12 -41.44
C PHE A 119 -16.54 -2.60 -40.04
N LYS A 120 -15.25 -2.30 -39.79
CA LYS A 120 -14.54 -1.02 -40.02
C LYS A 120 -15.03 0.14 -39.14
N CYS A 121 -14.16 0.59 -38.23
CA CYS A 121 -13.87 2.01 -37.90
C CYS A 121 -12.84 2.03 -36.75
N LEU A 122 -11.57 2.33 -37.04
CA LEU A 122 -10.97 3.66 -36.85
C LEU A 122 -11.01 4.13 -35.39
N THR A 123 -9.85 4.19 -34.77
CA THR A 123 -9.51 5.34 -33.91
C THR A 123 -8.10 5.77 -34.24
N TRP A 124 -8.01 7.05 -34.59
CA TRP A 124 -6.81 7.87 -34.58
C TRP A 124 -6.22 7.96 -33.18
#